data_AF-A0A9P4R3Z9-F1
#
_entry.id   AF-A0A9P4R3Z9-F1
#
_cell.length_a   1.000
_cell.length_b   1.000
_cell.length_c   1.000
_cell.angle_alpha   90.00
_cell.angle_beta   90.00
_cell.angle_gamma   90.00
#
_symmetry.space_group_name_H-M   'P 1'
#
loop_
_entity.id
_entity.type
_entity.pdbx_description
1 polymer ?
#
loop_
_entity_poly.entity_id
_entity_poly.type
_entity_poly.pdbx_seq_one_letter_code
_entity_poly.pdbx_strand_id
1 'polypeptide(L)'
;MDLGKKNFPPLPSQGARESENAAPKLPLVRSIQAPRAGDNPRATTIDDLPDELLLYILEYLPGFDSHNLQLPTLTNISRVNHRLHNVVIEKLYAVYDSRFIDPYLFLRTLMMNPVASRKVQRVSFTYGPYTNRGRTRYARSVKDRQIIKSGFKSLDLPDWKIWATTCNNDDNNEMLYAAVLMHTPNVISLRVDDNKTPHNIPHWIQLIRHAVGRGNFGRLHTFSLLEEVWINIDSLRLTNLVPVFRLPSLRRLTLLGLVETSRTVKGDPYPFKWPIYVASLPLEQLSLLRSSIDVKVLTRIMDSCRSLKRLNCSRDSDPWVWAKANDPDFPWNHDTIGSDGERFAPFHYPTLAAALERHSETLEELHIWDAIGELDVDRSVELSESRFGVIPSLTSLSHLSSLRLPLGALVDPAEPCYSTLAERLPPSLTSAKLYLGGRENRTIRIPALEQFAANAAAYVPSLECFVLEVDYSRVAKRGYVWDRIREPLQENNVRFLVQGRIEKPCSTESDSDFDSDSDSDSDFGSENDSESEPESEPEESESQSEEI
;
A
#
# COMPACT_ATOMS: atom_id res chain seq x y z
N MET A 1 17.15 0.47 18.83
CA MET A 1 16.83 -0.66 19.74
C MET A 1 17.18 -1.96 19.02
N ASP A 2 18.21 -2.67 19.48
CA ASP A 2 18.75 -3.86 18.81
C ASP A 2 17.95 -5.13 19.23
N LEU A 3 16.84 -5.39 18.54
CA LEU A 3 15.87 -6.46 18.86
C LEU A 3 16.21 -7.83 18.22
N GLY A 4 17.28 -7.93 17.42
CA GLY A 4 17.46 -9.04 16.46
C GLY A 4 17.95 -10.38 17.00
N LYS A 5 18.56 -10.45 18.19
CA LYS A 5 19.27 -11.68 18.63
C LYS A 5 18.72 -12.42 19.85
N LYS A 6 17.87 -11.79 20.69
CA LYS A 6 17.42 -12.37 21.99
C LYS A 6 15.92 -12.69 22.09
N ASN A 7 15.12 -12.38 21.07
CA ASN A 7 13.66 -12.30 21.21
C ASN A 7 12.82 -13.23 20.33
N PHE A 8 13.41 -14.15 19.56
CA PHE A 8 12.59 -15.21 18.98
C PHE A 8 12.26 -16.25 20.08
N PRO A 9 10.98 -16.60 20.32
CA PRO A 9 10.64 -17.64 21.28
C PRO A 9 11.34 -18.95 20.88
N PRO A 10 11.87 -19.72 21.86
CA PRO A 10 12.45 -21.01 21.57
C PRO A 10 11.41 -21.87 20.85
N LEU A 11 11.82 -22.54 19.77
CA LEU A 11 10.97 -23.47 19.04
C LEU A 11 10.39 -24.50 20.02
N PRO A 12 9.11 -24.90 19.87
CA PRO A 12 8.55 -25.99 20.66
C PRO A 12 9.45 -27.21 20.49
N SER A 13 10.12 -27.61 21.57
CA SER A 13 11.01 -28.76 21.59
C SER A 13 10.21 -29.98 21.14
N GLN A 14 10.82 -30.80 20.28
CA GLN A 14 10.25 -32.03 19.71
C GLN A 14 10.09 -33.15 20.77
N GLY A 15 9.74 -32.81 22.02
CA GLY A 15 9.69 -33.71 23.18
C GLY A 15 8.47 -34.64 23.24
N ALA A 16 7.66 -34.73 22.18
CA ALA A 16 6.42 -35.51 22.19
C ALA A 16 6.54 -36.90 21.50
N ARG A 17 7.74 -37.50 21.43
CA ARG A 17 7.92 -38.80 20.74
C ARG A 17 8.54 -39.95 21.52
N GLU A 18 8.78 -39.83 22.83
CA GLU A 18 9.42 -40.91 23.62
C GLU A 18 8.59 -41.50 24.77
N SER A 19 7.28 -41.25 24.84
CA SER A 19 6.45 -41.83 25.91
C SER A 19 5.39 -42.82 25.40
N GLU A 20 5.79 -43.81 24.60
CA GLU A 20 4.91 -44.93 24.21
C GLU A 20 5.26 -46.28 24.83
N ASN A 21 6.29 -46.38 25.68
CA ASN A 21 6.69 -47.65 26.33
C ASN A 21 6.72 -47.60 27.86
N ALA A 22 5.66 -47.08 28.49
CA ALA A 22 5.46 -47.22 29.93
C ALA A 22 4.17 -47.99 30.24
N ALA A 23 4.35 -49.12 30.94
CA ALA A 23 3.37 -50.13 31.31
C ALA A 23 2.02 -49.61 31.86
N PRO A 24 0.93 -50.38 31.70
CA PRO A 24 -0.40 -50.01 32.18
C PRO A 24 -0.44 -49.99 33.71
N LYS A 25 -0.43 -48.79 34.31
CA LYS A 25 -0.75 -48.62 35.73
C LYS A 25 -2.27 -48.60 35.90
N LEU A 26 -2.73 -49.50 36.75
CA LEU A 26 -4.12 -49.73 37.17
C LEU A 26 -4.86 -48.44 37.58
N PRO A 27 -6.20 -48.40 37.46
CA PRO A 27 -7.00 -47.26 37.84
C PRO A 27 -7.01 -47.10 39.36
N LEU A 28 -6.22 -46.16 39.87
CA LEU A 28 -6.28 -45.74 41.26
C LEU A 28 -7.58 -44.96 41.46
N VAL A 29 -8.54 -45.60 42.13
CA VAL A 29 -9.79 -45.01 42.62
C VAL A 29 -9.44 -43.76 43.43
N ARG A 30 -9.71 -42.58 42.86
CA ARG A 30 -9.61 -41.30 43.56
C ARG A 30 -10.71 -41.24 44.62
N SER A 31 -10.32 -41.58 45.84
CA SER A 31 -11.01 -41.22 47.07
C SER A 31 -11.38 -39.74 47.03
N ILE A 32 -12.68 -39.46 46.96
CA ILE A 32 -13.28 -38.14 47.20
C ILE A 32 -13.02 -37.80 48.67
N GLN A 33 -11.91 -37.11 48.94
CA GLN A 33 -11.66 -36.54 50.27
C GLN A 33 -12.52 -35.29 50.41
N ALA A 34 -13.34 -35.28 51.46
CA ALA A 34 -14.15 -34.14 51.87
C ALA A 34 -13.29 -32.90 52.18
N PRO A 35 -13.82 -31.68 51.96
CA PRO A 35 -13.07 -30.44 52.13
C PRO A 35 -12.71 -30.24 53.60
N ARG A 36 -11.42 -30.13 53.90
CA ARG A 36 -10.94 -29.73 55.22
C ARG A 36 -11.19 -28.24 55.40
N ALA A 37 -12.01 -27.90 56.40
CA ALA A 37 -12.24 -26.53 56.84
C ALA A 37 -10.94 -25.95 57.42
N GLY A 38 -10.19 -25.24 56.57
CA GLY A 38 -8.90 -24.65 56.92
C GLY A 38 -8.10 -24.13 55.72
N ASP A 39 -8.65 -24.20 54.51
CA ASP A 39 -7.99 -23.70 53.30
C ASP A 39 -7.97 -22.16 53.31
N ASN A 40 -6.76 -21.61 53.49
CA ASN A 40 -6.46 -20.23 53.13
C ASN A 40 -6.96 -20.00 51.70
N PRO A 41 -7.70 -18.90 51.42
CA PRO A 41 -8.19 -18.63 50.08
C PRO A 41 -6.97 -18.59 49.14
N ARG A 42 -6.91 -19.55 48.20
CA ARG A 42 -5.90 -19.51 47.14
C ARG A 42 -6.06 -18.17 46.45
N ALA A 43 -4.99 -17.37 46.48
CA ALA A 43 -4.97 -16.12 45.76
C ALA A 43 -5.28 -16.42 44.29
N THR A 44 -6.35 -15.79 43.77
CA THR A 44 -6.71 -15.88 42.36
C THR A 44 -5.54 -15.38 41.53
N THR A 45 -5.05 -16.22 40.65
CA THR A 45 -3.94 -15.94 39.73
C THR A 45 -4.49 -15.62 38.34
N ILE A 46 -3.64 -15.05 37.48
CA ILE A 46 -3.98 -14.83 36.07
C ILE A 46 -4.30 -16.14 35.34
N ASP A 47 -3.73 -17.26 35.80
CA ASP A 47 -3.95 -18.59 35.24
C ASP A 47 -5.35 -19.14 35.57
N ASP A 48 -6.10 -18.50 36.47
CA ASP A 48 -7.47 -18.87 36.82
C ASP A 48 -8.52 -18.17 35.92
N LEU A 49 -8.12 -17.16 35.14
CA LEU A 49 -9.00 -16.53 34.14
C LEU A 49 -9.25 -17.48 32.98
N PRO A 50 -10.39 -17.46 32.27
CA PRO A 50 -10.60 -18.17 31.01
C PRO A 50 -9.92 -17.45 29.83
N ASP A 51 -9.68 -18.15 28.71
CA ASP A 51 -8.92 -17.62 27.57
C ASP A 51 -9.61 -16.42 26.91
N GLU A 52 -10.94 -16.38 26.92
CA GLU A 52 -11.74 -15.27 26.38
C GLU A 52 -11.50 -13.97 27.15
N LEU A 53 -11.38 -14.04 28.49
CA LEU A 53 -11.07 -12.87 29.30
C LEU A 53 -9.61 -12.44 29.12
N LEU A 54 -8.68 -13.37 28.90
CA LEU A 54 -7.30 -13.03 28.55
C LEU A 54 -7.25 -12.31 27.21
N LEU A 55 -7.95 -12.81 26.19
CA LEU A 55 -8.06 -12.14 24.88
C LEU A 55 -8.65 -10.74 25.01
N TYR A 56 -9.70 -10.59 25.83
CA TYR A 56 -10.32 -9.30 26.09
C TYR A 56 -9.36 -8.33 26.80
N ILE A 57 -8.64 -8.77 27.83
CA ILE A 57 -7.61 -7.95 28.51
C ILE A 57 -6.54 -7.50 27.53
N LEU A 58 -6.12 -8.39 26.62
CA LEU A 58 -5.12 -8.08 25.63
C LEU A 58 -5.56 -6.96 24.67
N GLU A 59 -6.85 -6.85 24.34
CA GLU A 59 -7.38 -5.75 23.51
C GLU A 59 -7.20 -4.35 24.14
N TYR A 60 -7.07 -4.27 25.46
CA TYR A 60 -6.83 -3.01 26.18
C TYR A 60 -5.36 -2.63 26.28
N LEU A 61 -4.43 -3.52 25.92
CA LEU A 61 -3.03 -3.14 25.90
C LEU A 61 -2.84 -2.07 24.82
N PRO A 62 -2.23 -0.91 25.14
CA PRO A 62 -2.06 0.16 24.17
C PRO A 62 -1.33 -0.40 22.96
N GLY A 63 -1.83 -0.17 21.74
CA GLY A 63 -1.28 -0.66 20.47
C GLY A 63 -1.44 -2.15 20.20
N PHE A 64 -2.43 -2.80 20.80
CA PHE A 64 -2.90 -4.13 20.37
C PHE A 64 -3.74 -4.09 19.09
N ASP A 65 -3.92 -2.91 18.49
CA ASP A 65 -4.57 -2.74 17.22
C ASP A 65 -3.68 -3.30 16.10
N SER A 66 -4.29 -3.98 15.14
CA SER A 66 -3.58 -4.65 14.03
C SER A 66 -2.81 -3.71 13.10
N HIS A 67 -2.80 -2.40 13.40
CA HIS A 67 -2.15 -1.34 12.65
C HIS A 67 -0.85 -0.85 13.31
N ASN A 68 -0.70 -0.94 14.64
CA ASN A 68 0.54 -0.61 15.33
C ASN A 68 1.26 -1.91 15.70
N LEU A 69 2.35 -2.21 15.01
CA LEU A 69 3.06 -3.46 15.17
C LEU A 69 3.75 -3.55 16.55
N GLN A 70 3.05 -4.09 17.56
CA GLN A 70 3.60 -4.28 18.91
C GLN A 70 4.23 -5.65 19.13
N LEU A 71 5.11 -6.01 18.21
CA LEU A 71 5.85 -7.25 18.30
C LEU A 71 6.57 -7.43 19.66
N PRO A 72 7.17 -6.39 20.28
CA PRO A 72 7.82 -6.56 21.59
C PRO A 72 6.85 -6.97 22.71
N THR A 73 5.68 -6.32 22.80
CA THR A 73 4.66 -6.60 23.82
C THR A 73 4.15 -8.04 23.68
N LEU A 74 3.73 -8.43 22.47
CA LEU A 74 3.25 -9.77 22.17
C LEU A 74 4.31 -10.84 22.43
N THR A 75 5.55 -10.56 22.04
CA THR A 75 6.68 -11.48 22.27
C THR A 75 6.92 -11.66 23.76
N ASN A 76 6.93 -10.58 24.55
CA ASN A 76 7.13 -10.67 26.00
C ASN A 76 6.01 -11.49 26.67
N ILE A 77 4.76 -11.25 26.31
CA ILE A 77 3.61 -12.02 26.82
C ILE A 77 3.73 -13.51 26.45
N SER A 78 4.13 -13.78 25.20
CA SER A 78 4.32 -15.16 24.73
C SER A 78 5.41 -15.94 25.47
N ARG A 79 6.31 -15.23 26.18
CA ARG A 79 7.41 -15.81 26.95
C ARG A 79 7.08 -15.99 28.43
N VAL A 80 5.93 -15.49 28.90
CA VAL A 80 5.53 -15.62 30.32
C VAL A 80 5.20 -17.07 30.67
N ASN A 81 4.28 -17.70 29.93
CA ASN A 81 3.96 -19.11 30.08
C ASN A 81 3.35 -19.71 28.79
N HIS A 82 3.23 -21.04 28.72
CA HIS A 82 2.68 -21.75 27.55
C HIS A 82 1.25 -21.37 27.22
N ARG A 83 0.43 -21.08 28.23
CA ARG A 83 -0.97 -20.71 28.04
C ARG A 83 -1.08 -19.36 27.35
N LEU A 84 -0.40 -18.35 27.87
CA LEU A 84 -0.32 -17.02 27.26
C LEU A 84 0.30 -17.08 25.87
N HIS A 85 1.31 -17.92 25.64
CA HIS A 85 1.82 -18.19 24.30
C HIS A 85 0.71 -18.64 23.35
N ASN A 86 -0.09 -19.64 23.74
CA ASN A 86 -1.19 -20.15 22.92
C ASN A 86 -2.29 -19.12 22.70
N VAL A 87 -2.53 -18.22 23.65
CA VAL A 87 -3.49 -17.12 23.51
C VAL A 87 -2.98 -16.07 22.51
N VAL A 88 -1.69 -15.72 22.55
CA VAL A 88 -1.16 -14.64 21.70
C VAL A 88 -0.59 -15.10 20.35
N ILE A 89 -0.34 -16.40 20.15
CA ILE A 89 0.37 -16.92 18.97
C ILE A 89 -0.31 -16.52 17.64
N GLU A 90 -1.64 -16.46 17.59
CA GLU A 90 -2.35 -16.04 16.39
C GLU A 90 -2.03 -14.59 16.02
N LYS A 91 -2.06 -13.70 17.01
CA LYS A 91 -1.75 -12.28 16.83
C LYS A 91 -0.25 -12.03 16.62
N LEU A 92 0.61 -12.83 17.26
CA LEU A 92 2.06 -12.75 17.12
C LEU A 92 2.51 -13.00 15.67
N TYR A 93 1.88 -13.95 14.98
CA TYR A 93 2.21 -14.28 13.59
C TYR A 93 1.25 -13.66 12.56
N ALA A 94 0.18 -12.98 12.97
CA ALA A 94 -0.81 -12.41 12.05
C ALA A 94 -0.22 -11.39 11.07
N VAL A 95 0.80 -10.63 11.49
CA VAL A 95 1.40 -9.55 10.71
C VAL A 95 2.90 -9.74 10.59
N TYR A 96 3.40 -9.72 9.36
CA TYR A 96 4.80 -9.59 9.05
C TYR A 96 5.09 -8.19 8.48
N ASP A 97 6.09 -7.51 9.02
CA ASP A 97 6.57 -6.23 8.51
C ASP A 97 8.10 -6.23 8.50
N SER A 98 8.68 -6.10 7.30
CA SER A 98 10.13 -6.13 7.12
C SER A 98 10.85 -5.02 7.86
N ARG A 99 10.19 -3.89 8.19
CA ARG A 99 10.77 -2.78 8.96
C ARG A 99 10.97 -3.08 10.44
N PHE A 100 10.38 -4.17 10.94
CA PHE A 100 10.55 -4.60 12.34
C PHE A 100 11.10 -6.02 12.50
N ILE A 101 10.93 -6.87 11.49
CA ILE A 101 11.29 -8.29 11.55
C ILE A 101 12.40 -8.59 10.55
N ASP A 102 13.40 -9.38 10.97
CA ASP A 102 14.43 -9.90 10.07
C ASP A 102 13.80 -10.94 9.10
N PRO A 103 13.86 -10.72 7.78
CA PRO A 103 13.20 -11.57 6.80
C PRO A 103 13.70 -13.02 6.82
N TYR A 104 15.01 -13.22 7.04
CA TYR A 104 15.62 -14.53 7.00
C TYR A 104 15.18 -15.38 8.21
N LEU A 105 15.24 -14.81 9.41
CA LEU A 105 14.77 -15.48 10.64
C LEU A 105 13.28 -15.80 10.60
N PHE A 106 12.49 -14.89 10.04
CA PHE A 106 11.06 -15.12 9.87
C PHE A 106 10.79 -16.24 8.88
N LEU A 107 11.40 -16.18 7.68
CA LEU A 107 11.28 -17.22 6.66
C LEU A 107 11.67 -18.61 7.21
N ARG A 108 12.80 -18.68 7.91
CA ARG A 108 13.23 -19.91 8.60
C ARG A 108 12.12 -20.42 9.53
N THR A 109 11.54 -19.55 10.33
CA THR A 109 10.46 -19.92 11.27
C THR A 109 9.23 -20.44 10.54
N LEU A 110 8.82 -19.80 9.44
CA LEU A 110 7.69 -20.25 8.62
C LEU A 110 7.93 -21.64 8.04
N MET A 111 9.13 -21.90 7.53
CA MET A 111 9.50 -23.20 6.95
C MET A 111 9.60 -24.31 8.01
N MET A 112 10.02 -23.98 9.24
CA MET A 112 10.04 -24.93 10.35
C MET A 112 8.66 -25.19 10.94
N ASN A 113 7.76 -24.21 10.88
CA ASN A 113 6.44 -24.27 11.50
C ASN A 113 5.34 -23.87 10.50
N PRO A 114 4.82 -24.83 9.72
CA PRO A 114 3.73 -24.59 8.79
C PRO A 114 2.43 -24.09 9.45
N VAL A 115 2.24 -24.35 10.74
CA VAL A 115 1.07 -23.85 11.48
C VAL A 115 1.19 -22.33 11.70
N ALA A 116 2.39 -21.84 12.03
CA ALA A 116 2.66 -20.41 12.12
C ALA A 116 2.50 -19.72 10.75
N SER A 117 2.93 -20.38 9.67
CA SER A 117 2.84 -19.83 8.32
C SER A 117 1.40 -19.58 7.84
N ARG A 118 0.45 -20.43 8.26
CA ARG A 118 -0.99 -20.26 8.02
C ARG A 118 -1.63 -19.16 8.86
N LYS A 119 -0.97 -18.69 9.92
CA LYS A 119 -1.48 -17.60 10.77
C LYS A 119 -1.16 -16.23 10.18
N VAL A 120 -0.22 -16.12 9.25
CA VAL A 120 0.14 -14.86 8.61
C VAL A 120 -0.97 -14.41 7.68
N GLN A 121 -1.56 -13.25 7.99
CA GLN A 121 -2.65 -12.63 7.24
C GLN A 121 -2.24 -11.33 6.56
N ARG A 122 -1.29 -10.60 7.13
CA ARG A 122 -0.83 -9.30 6.60
C ARG A 122 0.68 -9.32 6.40
N VAL A 123 1.11 -8.91 5.22
CA VAL A 123 2.53 -8.91 4.83
C VAL A 123 2.88 -7.52 4.34
N SER A 124 3.92 -6.92 4.92
CA SER A 124 4.44 -5.60 4.54
C SER A 124 5.92 -5.69 4.16
N PHE A 125 6.24 -5.27 2.95
CA PHE A 125 7.59 -5.18 2.42
C PHE A 125 7.99 -3.73 2.24
N THR A 126 9.24 -3.43 2.56
CA THR A 126 9.87 -2.15 2.29
C THR A 126 11.21 -2.42 1.63
N TYR A 127 11.35 -1.93 0.41
CA TYR A 127 12.56 -2.03 -0.40
C TYR A 127 13.46 -0.80 -0.25
N GLY A 128 14.69 -0.87 -0.74
CA GLY A 128 15.61 0.27 -0.78
C GLY A 128 16.74 0.23 0.25
N PRO A 129 17.79 1.04 0.04
CA PRO A 129 19.09 0.93 0.70
C PRO A 129 19.05 1.22 2.21
N TYR A 130 18.03 1.94 2.68
CA TYR A 130 17.95 2.39 4.08
C TYR A 130 17.03 1.54 4.96
N THR A 131 16.26 0.63 4.38
CA THR A 131 15.21 -0.12 5.10
C THR A 131 15.73 -1.00 6.23
N ASN A 132 16.98 -1.44 6.12
CA ASN A 132 17.65 -2.28 7.10
C ASN A 132 18.95 -1.66 7.63
N ARG A 133 19.18 -0.36 7.41
CA ARG A 133 20.39 0.32 7.88
C ARG A 133 20.40 0.32 9.42
N GLY A 134 21.52 -0.10 10.01
CA GLY A 134 21.68 -0.18 11.47
C GLY A 134 21.17 -1.46 12.12
N ARG A 135 20.64 -2.43 11.36
CA ARG A 135 20.31 -3.75 11.91
C ARG A 135 21.53 -4.65 11.92
N THR A 136 21.83 -5.24 13.08
CA THR A 136 22.83 -6.30 13.16
C THR A 136 22.39 -7.49 12.31
N ARG A 137 23.11 -7.76 11.22
CA ARG A 137 22.83 -8.91 10.35
C ARG A 137 22.90 -10.21 11.15
N TYR A 138 21.95 -11.11 10.90
CA TYR A 138 21.93 -12.41 11.52
C TYR A 138 22.98 -13.33 10.87
N ALA A 139 23.87 -13.89 11.69
CA ALA A 139 24.84 -14.89 11.24
C ALA A 139 24.14 -16.24 11.01
N ARG A 140 24.00 -16.63 9.74
CA ARG A 140 23.24 -17.79 9.29
C ARG A 140 23.99 -19.09 9.59
N SER A 141 23.42 -19.98 10.39
CA SER A 141 24.04 -21.27 10.68
C SER A 141 23.89 -22.27 9.53
N VAL A 142 24.73 -23.31 9.49
CA VAL A 142 24.61 -24.41 8.52
C VAL A 142 23.22 -25.07 8.61
N LYS A 143 22.68 -25.21 9.83
CA LYS A 143 21.34 -25.75 10.07
C LYS A 143 20.25 -24.87 9.46
N ASP A 144 20.37 -23.55 9.57
CA ASP A 144 19.41 -22.61 8.97
C ASP A 144 19.41 -22.73 7.45
N ARG A 145 20.60 -22.79 6.84
CA ARG A 145 20.73 -22.98 5.39
C ARG A 145 20.07 -24.27 4.91
N GLN A 146 20.19 -25.35 5.69
CA GLN A 146 19.54 -26.63 5.41
C GLN A 146 18.00 -26.53 5.53
N ILE A 147 17.49 -25.84 6.54
CA ILE A 147 16.05 -25.57 6.70
C ILE A 147 15.53 -24.84 5.48
N ILE A 148 16.17 -23.74 5.07
CA ILE A 148 15.78 -22.96 3.89
C ILE A 148 15.77 -23.83 2.62
N LYS A 149 16.84 -24.60 2.39
CA LYS A 149 16.92 -25.55 1.26
C LYS A 149 15.77 -26.57 1.29
N SER A 150 15.48 -27.15 2.44
CA SER A 150 14.40 -28.14 2.59
C SER A 150 13.02 -27.54 2.36
N GLY A 151 12.79 -26.30 2.83
CA GLY A 151 11.54 -25.58 2.65
C GLY A 151 11.23 -25.33 1.17
N PHE A 152 12.19 -24.80 0.41
CA PHE A 152 12.02 -24.61 -1.04
C PHE A 152 11.87 -25.92 -1.80
N LYS A 153 12.64 -26.96 -1.44
CA LYS A 153 12.50 -28.29 -2.03
C LYS A 153 11.09 -28.87 -1.81
N SER A 154 10.48 -28.61 -0.65
CA SER A 154 9.13 -29.09 -0.33
C SER A 154 8.01 -28.45 -1.17
N LEU A 155 8.27 -27.26 -1.72
CA LEU A 155 7.37 -26.57 -2.63
C LEU A 155 7.48 -27.07 -4.07
N ASP A 156 8.42 -27.97 -4.39
CA ASP A 156 8.62 -28.51 -5.74
C ASP A 156 8.82 -27.40 -6.80
N LEU A 157 9.52 -26.32 -6.42
CA LEU A 157 9.76 -25.19 -7.30
C LEU A 157 10.81 -25.54 -8.37
N PRO A 158 10.64 -25.08 -9.62
CA PRO A 158 11.74 -25.05 -10.57
C PRO A 158 12.86 -24.18 -9.99
N ASP A 159 14.10 -24.59 -10.20
CA ASP A 159 15.30 -23.86 -9.74
C ASP A 159 15.32 -23.53 -8.24
N TRP A 160 14.66 -24.36 -7.41
CA TRP A 160 14.62 -24.16 -5.95
C TRP A 160 16.02 -24.01 -5.31
N LYS A 161 17.06 -24.59 -5.94
CA LYS A 161 18.46 -24.45 -5.51
C LYS A 161 18.98 -23.02 -5.66
N ILE A 162 18.60 -22.32 -6.74
CA ILE A 162 18.97 -20.92 -6.97
C ILE A 162 18.29 -20.06 -5.91
N TRP A 163 16.98 -20.21 -5.73
CA TRP A 163 16.21 -19.53 -4.67
C TRP A 163 16.83 -19.74 -3.29
N ALA A 164 17.11 -20.99 -2.92
CA ALA A 164 17.71 -21.30 -1.64
C ALA A 164 19.13 -20.73 -1.48
N THR A 165 19.92 -20.68 -2.56
CA THR A 165 21.29 -20.14 -2.52
C THR A 165 21.24 -18.62 -2.39
N THR A 166 20.44 -17.93 -3.20
CA THR A 166 20.25 -16.48 -3.14
C THR A 166 19.69 -16.04 -1.79
N CYS A 167 18.67 -16.72 -1.25
CA CYS A 167 18.17 -16.43 0.09
C CYS A 167 19.20 -16.72 1.20
N ASN A 168 20.15 -17.63 0.97
CA ASN A 168 21.24 -17.93 1.90
C ASN A 168 22.46 -17.02 1.72
N ASN A 169 22.50 -16.20 0.68
CA ASN A 169 23.48 -15.13 0.48
C ASN A 169 22.93 -13.79 1.02
N ASP A 170 23.79 -12.89 1.50
CA ASP A 170 23.38 -11.70 2.28
C ASP A 170 22.90 -10.51 1.44
N ASP A 171 22.88 -10.64 0.11
CA ASP A 171 22.86 -9.46 -0.76
C ASP A 171 21.48 -9.12 -1.34
N ASN A 172 20.47 -9.98 -1.17
CA ASN A 172 19.18 -9.80 -1.83
C ASN A 172 17.97 -10.05 -0.91
N ASN A 173 17.48 -8.99 -0.27
CA ASN A 173 16.26 -9.02 0.54
C ASN A 173 14.98 -9.23 -0.28
N GLU A 174 14.99 -8.91 -1.57
CA GLU A 174 13.82 -9.06 -2.43
C GLU A 174 13.43 -10.52 -2.62
N MET A 175 14.42 -11.38 -2.86
CA MET A 175 14.22 -12.82 -2.94
C MET A 175 13.68 -13.38 -1.61
N LEU A 176 14.17 -12.87 -0.48
CA LEU A 176 13.67 -13.26 0.85
C LEU A 176 12.22 -12.84 1.08
N TYR A 177 11.83 -11.62 0.68
CA TYR A 177 10.45 -11.15 0.79
C TYR A 177 9.50 -11.98 -0.08
N ALA A 178 9.87 -12.24 -1.33
CA ALA A 178 9.12 -13.13 -2.20
C ALA A 178 8.99 -14.54 -1.58
N ALA A 179 10.06 -15.05 -0.97
CA ALA A 179 10.03 -16.33 -0.28
C ALA A 179 9.13 -16.35 0.96
N VAL A 180 9.11 -15.28 1.76
CA VAL A 180 8.14 -15.13 2.86
C VAL A 180 6.73 -15.22 2.29
N LEU A 181 6.45 -14.49 1.20
CA LEU A 181 5.14 -14.50 0.57
C LEU A 181 4.72 -15.91 0.10
N MET A 182 5.65 -16.70 -0.46
CA MET A 182 5.39 -18.09 -0.89
C MET A 182 4.95 -19.03 0.23
N HIS A 183 5.38 -18.75 1.46
CA HIS A 183 5.09 -19.57 2.63
C HIS A 183 3.92 -19.05 3.47
N THR A 184 3.21 -18.00 3.02
CA THR A 184 2.07 -17.40 3.72
C THR A 184 0.78 -17.57 2.91
N PRO A 185 0.19 -18.77 2.89
CA PRO A 185 -0.94 -19.08 2.01
C PRO A 185 -2.22 -18.31 2.35
N ASN A 186 -2.35 -17.84 3.59
CA ASN A 186 -3.53 -17.16 4.11
C ASN A 186 -3.38 -15.64 4.13
N VAL A 187 -2.50 -15.08 3.30
CA VAL A 187 -2.33 -13.63 3.19
C VAL A 187 -3.59 -12.98 2.63
N ILE A 188 -4.13 -12.01 3.37
CA ILE A 188 -5.33 -11.22 3.06
C ILE A 188 -4.95 -9.82 2.59
N SER A 189 -3.87 -9.25 3.15
CA SER A 189 -3.38 -7.92 2.83
C SER A 189 -1.89 -7.93 2.53
N LEU A 190 -1.51 -7.35 1.40
CA LEU A 190 -0.13 -7.16 0.98
C LEU A 190 0.16 -5.66 0.84
N ARG A 191 1.15 -5.17 1.60
CA ARG A 191 1.66 -3.82 1.51
C ARG A 191 3.08 -3.86 0.95
N VAL A 192 3.34 -3.11 -0.10
CA VAL A 192 4.66 -3.02 -0.72
C VAL A 192 5.07 -1.56 -0.83
N ASP A 193 6.28 -1.27 -0.37
CA ASP A 193 6.94 0.00 -0.60
C ASP A 193 8.15 -0.23 -1.49
N ASP A 194 7.98 0.07 -2.78
CA ASP A 194 8.90 -0.29 -3.87
C ASP A 194 10.24 0.44 -3.79
N ASN A 195 10.21 1.70 -3.31
CA ASN A 195 11.38 2.60 -3.21
C ASN A 195 12.29 2.56 -4.45
N LYS A 196 13.44 3.23 -4.39
CA LYS A 196 14.39 3.28 -5.51
C LYS A 196 15.06 1.91 -5.71
N THR A 197 14.38 0.99 -6.39
CA THR A 197 14.97 -0.24 -6.89
C THR A 197 15.19 -0.13 -8.40
N PRO A 198 16.38 -0.51 -8.90
CA PRO A 198 16.69 -0.41 -10.32
C PRO A 198 15.81 -1.36 -11.13
N HIS A 199 15.10 -0.80 -12.12
CA HIS A 199 14.30 -1.29 -13.28
C HIS A 199 13.86 -2.77 -13.46
N ASN A 200 14.13 -3.67 -12.54
CA ASN A 200 13.73 -5.07 -12.63
C ASN A 200 12.34 -5.25 -12.04
N ILE A 201 11.53 -6.09 -12.68
CA ILE A 201 10.23 -6.48 -12.15
C ILE A 201 10.44 -7.23 -10.84
N PRO A 202 9.90 -6.74 -9.71
CA PRO A 202 10.12 -7.38 -8.43
C PRO A 202 9.68 -8.85 -8.40
N HIS A 203 10.44 -9.72 -7.73
CA HIS A 203 10.19 -11.15 -7.63
C HIS A 203 8.81 -11.48 -7.05
N TRP A 204 8.25 -10.63 -6.18
CA TRP A 204 6.88 -10.83 -5.65
C TRP A 204 5.82 -10.67 -6.74
N ILE A 205 6.03 -9.79 -7.73
CA ILE A 205 5.14 -9.65 -8.90
C ILE A 205 5.28 -10.89 -9.79
N GLN A 206 6.50 -11.36 -10.01
CA GLN A 206 6.77 -12.58 -10.79
C GLN A 206 6.06 -13.78 -10.16
N LEU A 207 6.09 -13.87 -8.83
CA LEU A 207 5.40 -14.90 -8.08
C LEU A 207 3.89 -14.89 -8.31
N ILE A 208 3.26 -13.72 -8.21
CA ILE A 208 1.84 -13.55 -8.50
C ILE A 208 1.54 -13.87 -9.96
N ARG A 209 2.43 -13.49 -10.90
CA ARG A 209 2.30 -13.85 -12.33
C ARG A 209 2.24 -15.35 -12.52
N HIS A 210 3.09 -16.13 -11.84
CA HIS A 210 3.05 -17.58 -11.89
C HIS A 210 1.78 -18.16 -11.29
N ALA A 211 1.36 -17.66 -10.12
CA ALA A 211 0.14 -18.10 -9.44
C ALA A 211 -1.14 -17.88 -10.27
N VAL A 212 -1.23 -16.73 -10.95
CA VAL A 212 -2.38 -16.38 -11.79
C VAL A 212 -2.31 -17.05 -13.16
N GLY A 213 -1.11 -17.19 -13.74
CA GLY A 213 -0.91 -17.72 -15.09
C GLY A 213 -1.16 -19.22 -15.25
N ARG A 214 -1.49 -19.94 -14.16
CA ARG A 214 -1.58 -21.42 -14.11
C ARG A 214 -0.31 -22.12 -14.61
N GLY A 215 0.83 -21.44 -14.55
CA GLY A 215 2.11 -22.05 -14.86
C GLY A 215 2.46 -23.09 -13.80
N ASN A 216 3.18 -24.14 -14.21
CA ASN A 216 3.74 -25.11 -13.27
C ASN A 216 4.89 -24.45 -12.48
N PHE A 217 4.56 -23.71 -11.43
CA PHE A 217 5.53 -23.12 -10.50
C PHE A 217 5.43 -23.80 -9.13
N GLY A 218 5.66 -25.12 -9.14
CA GLY A 218 5.56 -25.98 -7.97
C GLY A 218 4.18 -25.95 -7.29
N ARG A 219 4.18 -26.15 -5.97
CA ARG A 219 3.01 -26.16 -5.08
C ARG A 219 2.75 -24.79 -4.45
N LEU A 220 2.96 -23.72 -5.22
CA LEU A 220 2.69 -22.37 -4.79
C LEU A 220 1.18 -22.17 -4.58
N HIS A 221 0.80 -21.47 -3.51
CA HIS A 221 -0.60 -21.10 -3.28
C HIS A 221 -1.07 -20.04 -4.29
N THR A 222 -2.37 -20.01 -4.58
CA THR A 222 -2.93 -19.17 -5.66
C THR A 222 -3.37 -17.79 -5.19
N PHE A 223 -2.91 -17.33 -4.02
CA PHE A 223 -3.34 -16.07 -3.39
C PHE A 223 -4.86 -15.90 -3.30
N SER A 224 -5.61 -16.99 -3.06
CA SER A 224 -7.08 -17.01 -3.10
C SER A 224 -7.75 -16.17 -2.01
N LEU A 225 -7.01 -15.75 -1.00
CA LEU A 225 -7.49 -14.92 0.11
C LEU A 225 -6.96 -13.48 0.04
N LEU A 226 -6.12 -13.14 -0.94
CA LEU A 226 -5.52 -11.82 -1.05
C LEU A 226 -6.57 -10.82 -1.55
N GLU A 227 -7.15 -10.06 -0.63
CA GLU A 227 -8.23 -9.11 -0.89
C GLU A 227 -7.73 -7.69 -1.08
N GLU A 228 -6.62 -7.34 -0.45
CA GLU A 228 -6.11 -5.98 -0.38
C GLU A 228 -4.64 -5.89 -0.77
N VAL A 229 -4.36 -5.00 -1.71
CA VAL A 229 -2.99 -4.70 -2.12
C VAL A 229 -2.77 -3.20 -2.05
N TRP A 230 -1.71 -2.80 -1.36
CA TRP A 230 -1.24 -1.42 -1.26
C TRP A 230 0.19 -1.34 -1.76
N ILE A 231 0.46 -0.45 -2.72
CA ILE A 231 1.78 -0.31 -3.34
C ILE A 231 2.17 1.16 -3.35
N ASN A 232 3.28 1.50 -2.72
CA ASN A 232 3.99 2.75 -2.99
C ASN A 232 4.92 2.53 -4.17
N ILE A 233 4.59 3.15 -5.30
CA ILE A 233 5.24 3.00 -6.58
C ILE A 233 6.29 4.10 -6.72
N ASP A 234 7.51 3.69 -7.00
CA ASP A 234 8.57 4.62 -7.41
C ASP A 234 8.87 4.41 -8.90
N SER A 235 9.28 3.19 -9.30
CA SER A 235 9.69 2.90 -10.68
C SER A 235 8.76 1.96 -11.46
N LEU A 236 7.78 1.32 -10.80
CA LEU A 236 6.87 0.37 -11.45
C LEU A 236 5.89 1.05 -12.41
N ARG A 237 5.70 0.44 -13.59
CA ARG A 237 4.63 0.80 -14.52
C ARG A 237 3.39 -0.06 -14.29
N LEU A 238 2.25 0.41 -14.78
CA LEU A 238 0.99 -0.33 -14.63
C LEU A 238 1.02 -1.69 -15.35
N THR A 239 1.80 -1.80 -16.43
CA THR A 239 2.03 -3.06 -17.15
C THR A 239 2.70 -4.13 -16.28
N ASN A 240 3.59 -3.72 -15.37
CA ASN A 240 4.22 -4.63 -14.41
C ASN A 240 3.19 -5.16 -13.41
N LEU A 241 2.18 -4.36 -13.07
CA LEU A 241 1.15 -4.69 -12.08
C LEU A 241 -0.01 -5.53 -12.62
N VAL A 242 -0.09 -5.80 -13.92
CA VAL A 242 -1.14 -6.64 -14.55
C VAL A 242 -1.40 -7.96 -13.83
N PRO A 243 -0.38 -8.73 -13.36
CA PRO A 243 -0.60 -9.94 -12.58
C PRO A 243 -1.43 -9.72 -11.31
N VAL A 244 -1.22 -8.61 -10.62
CA VAL A 244 -1.94 -8.25 -9.39
C VAL A 244 -3.43 -8.02 -9.70
N PHE A 245 -3.72 -7.26 -10.75
CA PHE A 245 -5.12 -7.02 -11.17
C PHE A 245 -5.87 -8.31 -11.49
N ARG A 246 -5.19 -9.34 -12.00
CA ARG A 246 -5.81 -10.62 -12.38
C ARG A 246 -6.10 -11.55 -11.19
N LEU A 247 -5.77 -11.17 -9.96
CA LEU A 247 -6.10 -11.94 -8.78
C LEU A 247 -7.63 -11.99 -8.56
N PRO A 248 -8.22 -13.20 -8.48
CA PRO A 248 -9.68 -13.34 -8.42
C PRO A 248 -10.30 -12.87 -7.09
N SER A 249 -9.51 -12.83 -6.01
CA SER A 249 -9.94 -12.39 -4.69
C SER A 249 -9.73 -10.89 -4.45
N LEU A 250 -9.02 -10.18 -5.33
CA LEU A 250 -8.63 -8.79 -5.09
C LEU A 250 -9.85 -7.86 -5.10
N ARG A 251 -10.12 -7.20 -3.97
CA ARG A 251 -11.24 -6.26 -3.80
C ARG A 251 -10.77 -4.82 -3.66
N ARG A 252 -9.62 -4.60 -3.03
CA ARG A 252 -9.10 -3.27 -2.70
C ARG A 252 -7.68 -3.10 -3.26
N LEU A 253 -7.48 -2.09 -4.09
CA LEU A 253 -6.17 -1.75 -4.64
C LEU A 253 -5.86 -0.28 -4.36
N THR A 254 -4.73 -0.04 -3.72
CA THR A 254 -4.18 1.30 -3.51
C THR A 254 -2.82 1.41 -4.16
N LEU A 255 -2.69 2.34 -5.10
CA LEU A 255 -1.43 2.69 -5.75
C LEU A 255 -1.08 4.12 -5.34
N LEU A 256 0.07 4.30 -4.70
CA LEU A 256 0.61 5.59 -4.31
C LEU A 256 1.76 5.93 -5.27
N GLY A 257 1.83 7.16 -5.78
CA GLY A 257 2.97 7.58 -6.63
C GLY A 257 2.92 7.13 -8.09
N LEU A 258 1.82 6.52 -8.56
CA LEU A 258 1.76 6.00 -9.93
C LEU A 258 1.89 7.13 -10.97
N VAL A 259 2.83 6.97 -11.91
CA VAL A 259 2.95 7.83 -13.09
C VAL A 259 2.69 7.00 -14.35
N GLU A 260 1.63 7.29 -15.08
CA GLU A 260 1.23 6.50 -16.26
C GLU A 260 0.46 7.34 -17.28
N THR A 261 0.66 7.08 -18.57
CA THR A 261 0.10 7.93 -19.63
C THR A 261 -0.21 7.15 -20.89
N SER A 262 -1.24 7.58 -21.63
CA SER A 262 -1.70 6.88 -22.82
C SER A 262 -0.92 7.24 -24.08
N ARG A 263 -0.04 8.26 -24.03
CA ARG A 263 0.68 8.71 -25.23
C ARG A 263 1.79 7.74 -25.57
N THR A 264 1.86 7.35 -26.83
CA THR A 264 3.01 6.63 -27.36
C THR A 264 4.13 7.63 -27.61
N VAL A 265 5.14 7.63 -26.75
CA VAL A 265 6.34 8.44 -26.97
C VAL A 265 7.27 7.68 -27.92
N LYS A 266 7.79 8.36 -28.94
CA LYS A 266 8.75 7.77 -29.86
C LYS A 266 10.00 7.36 -29.06
N GLY A 267 10.35 6.09 -29.12
CA GLY A 267 11.50 5.55 -28.38
C GLY A 267 11.16 5.00 -27.01
N ASP A 268 9.91 5.10 -26.52
CA ASP A 268 9.50 4.38 -25.31
C ASP A 268 9.51 2.86 -25.60
N PRO A 269 10.40 2.08 -24.97
CA PRO A 269 10.45 0.63 -25.17
C PRO A 269 9.19 -0.08 -24.65
N TYR A 270 8.41 0.57 -23.78
CA TYR A 270 7.25 -0.04 -23.12
C TYR A 270 6.00 0.83 -23.22
N PRO A 271 5.44 1.02 -24.43
CA PRO A 271 4.22 1.80 -24.61
C PRO A 271 3.08 1.19 -23.81
N PHE A 272 2.19 2.04 -23.28
CA PHE A 272 1.06 1.61 -22.48
C PHE A 272 0.18 0.59 -23.22
N LYS A 273 0.19 -0.65 -22.72
CA LYS A 273 -0.65 -1.76 -23.18
C LYS A 273 -1.45 -2.28 -22.01
N TRP A 274 -2.77 -2.32 -22.15
CA TRP A 274 -3.67 -2.81 -21.12
C TRP A 274 -4.27 -4.16 -21.54
N PRO A 275 -3.68 -5.29 -21.12
CA PRO A 275 -4.08 -6.63 -21.57
C PRO A 275 -5.21 -7.22 -20.72
N ILE A 276 -6.03 -6.38 -20.11
CA ILE A 276 -7.14 -6.77 -19.23
C ILE A 276 -8.44 -6.40 -19.93
N TYR A 277 -9.35 -7.37 -19.97
CA TYR A 277 -10.64 -7.20 -20.62
C TYR A 277 -11.58 -6.34 -19.78
N VAL A 278 -12.48 -5.66 -20.48
CA VAL A 278 -13.58 -4.89 -19.91
C VAL A 278 -14.42 -5.78 -18.96
N ALA A 279 -14.82 -5.22 -17.81
CA ALA A 279 -15.61 -5.84 -16.74
C ALA A 279 -15.09 -7.19 -16.20
N SER A 280 -13.79 -7.48 -16.36
CA SER A 280 -13.20 -8.74 -15.90
C SER A 280 -12.71 -8.69 -14.45
N LEU A 281 -12.36 -7.52 -13.93
CA LEU A 281 -11.74 -7.34 -12.61
C LEU A 281 -12.77 -7.38 -11.48
N PRO A 282 -12.50 -8.12 -10.38
CA PRO A 282 -13.36 -8.21 -9.20
C PRO A 282 -13.23 -7.02 -8.23
N LEU A 283 -12.52 -5.96 -8.65
CA LEU A 283 -12.15 -4.82 -7.82
C LEU A 283 -13.37 -3.98 -7.42
N GLU A 284 -13.51 -3.72 -6.12
CA GLU A 284 -14.58 -2.90 -5.54
C GLU A 284 -14.08 -1.50 -5.14
N GLN A 285 -12.81 -1.38 -4.77
CA GLN A 285 -12.18 -0.13 -4.38
C GLN A 285 -10.86 0.08 -5.12
N LEU A 286 -10.75 1.23 -5.80
CA LEU A 286 -9.54 1.70 -6.45
C LEU A 286 -9.11 3.03 -5.84
N SER A 287 -7.90 3.07 -5.30
CA SER A 287 -7.29 4.30 -4.76
C SER A 287 -5.98 4.61 -5.49
N LEU A 288 -5.93 5.72 -6.22
CA LEU A 288 -4.75 6.26 -6.87
C LEU A 288 -4.33 7.51 -6.11
N LEU A 289 -3.39 7.38 -5.20
CA LEU A 289 -2.98 8.43 -4.28
C LEU A 289 -1.70 9.07 -4.79
N ARG A 290 -1.57 10.40 -4.69
CA ARG A 290 -0.41 11.17 -5.18
C ARG A 290 0.09 10.64 -6.53
N SER A 291 -0.80 10.52 -7.50
CA SER A 291 -0.52 9.83 -8.77
C SER A 291 -0.68 10.79 -9.95
N SER A 292 0.14 10.66 -10.98
CA SER A 292 0.02 11.40 -12.24
C SER A 292 -0.40 10.44 -13.35
N ILE A 293 -1.72 10.21 -13.46
CA ILE A 293 -2.32 9.27 -14.42
C ILE A 293 -3.11 10.03 -15.50
N ASP A 294 -2.93 9.64 -16.77
CA ASP A 294 -3.76 10.09 -17.88
C ASP A 294 -5.19 9.55 -17.73
N VAL A 295 -6.19 10.40 -17.92
CA VAL A 295 -7.59 10.00 -17.80
C VAL A 295 -7.93 8.80 -18.68
N LYS A 296 -7.34 8.66 -19.88
CA LYS A 296 -7.59 7.53 -20.78
C LYS A 296 -7.05 6.20 -20.23
N VAL A 297 -5.99 6.26 -19.43
CA VAL A 297 -5.47 5.08 -18.70
C VAL A 297 -6.43 4.75 -17.56
N LEU A 298 -6.81 5.76 -16.77
CA LEU A 298 -7.76 5.60 -15.68
C LEU A 298 -9.10 5.00 -16.16
N THR A 299 -9.66 5.50 -17.27
CA THR A 299 -10.92 4.96 -17.82
C THR A 299 -10.77 3.51 -18.23
N ARG A 300 -9.65 3.09 -18.82
CA ARG A 300 -9.40 1.67 -19.15
C ARG A 300 -9.34 0.77 -17.91
N ILE A 301 -8.74 1.25 -16.82
CA ILE A 301 -8.75 0.53 -15.54
C ILE A 301 -10.19 0.41 -15.03
N MET A 302 -10.94 1.52 -15.00
CA MET A 302 -12.33 1.55 -14.54
C MET A 302 -13.26 0.67 -15.39
N ASP A 303 -13.10 0.70 -16.72
CA ASP A 303 -13.84 -0.16 -17.65
C ASP A 303 -13.57 -1.63 -17.41
N SER A 304 -12.39 -1.96 -16.90
CA SER A 304 -12.01 -3.33 -16.56
C SER A 304 -12.65 -3.81 -15.26
N CYS A 305 -13.06 -2.90 -14.37
CA CYS A 305 -13.79 -3.24 -13.14
C CYS A 305 -15.23 -3.66 -13.44
N ARG A 306 -15.72 -4.67 -12.72
CA ARG A 306 -17.10 -5.14 -12.88
C ARG A 306 -18.12 -4.34 -12.07
N SER A 307 -17.75 -3.93 -10.86
CA SER A 307 -18.66 -3.33 -9.87
C SER A 307 -17.86 -2.43 -8.93
N LEU A 308 -17.37 -1.31 -9.45
CA LEU A 308 -16.57 -0.37 -8.65
C LEU A 308 -17.50 0.39 -7.70
N LYS A 309 -17.24 0.26 -6.39
CA LYS A 309 -17.99 0.95 -5.33
C LYS A 309 -17.30 2.22 -4.87
N ARG A 310 -15.98 2.23 -4.85
CA ARG A 310 -15.20 3.35 -4.33
C ARG A 310 -14.07 3.72 -5.28
N LEU A 311 -14.06 4.97 -5.72
CA LEU A 311 -12.97 5.54 -6.50
C LEU A 311 -12.34 6.69 -5.73
N ASN A 312 -11.05 6.59 -5.45
CA ASN A 312 -10.26 7.68 -4.87
C ASN A 312 -9.10 8.01 -5.80
N CYS A 313 -9.09 9.19 -6.40
CA CYS A 313 -8.05 9.64 -7.32
C CYS A 313 -7.50 10.97 -6.86
N SER A 314 -6.29 10.96 -6.31
CA SER A 314 -5.55 12.16 -5.90
C SER A 314 -4.37 12.38 -6.83
N ARG A 315 -4.45 13.47 -7.60
CA ARG A 315 -3.38 13.91 -8.49
C ARG A 315 -2.43 14.83 -7.78
N ASP A 316 -1.15 14.58 -7.98
CA ASP A 316 -0.03 15.31 -7.40
C ASP A 316 1.05 15.46 -8.48
N SER A 317 1.68 16.62 -8.55
CA SER A 317 2.78 16.89 -9.48
C SER A 317 4.11 16.37 -8.97
N ASP A 318 4.24 16.13 -7.66
CA ASP A 318 5.51 15.70 -7.06
C ASP A 318 6.08 14.47 -7.79
N PRO A 319 5.38 13.32 -7.91
CA PRO A 319 5.96 12.12 -8.52
C PRO A 319 6.45 12.37 -9.94
N TRP A 320 5.79 13.26 -10.68
CA TRP A 320 6.19 13.64 -12.02
C TRP A 320 7.51 14.43 -12.03
N VAL A 321 7.64 15.45 -11.18
CA VAL A 321 8.87 16.24 -11.03
C VAL A 321 10.02 15.36 -10.57
N TRP A 322 9.75 14.45 -9.64
CA TRP A 322 10.73 13.48 -9.15
C TRP A 322 11.17 12.49 -10.24
N ALA A 323 10.24 11.88 -10.99
CA ALA A 323 10.57 10.99 -12.10
C ALA A 323 11.43 11.70 -13.14
N LYS A 324 11.05 12.96 -13.48
CA LYS A 324 11.81 13.82 -14.37
C LYS A 324 13.27 14.00 -13.94
N ALA A 325 13.48 14.28 -12.65
CA ALA A 325 14.80 14.59 -12.12
C ALA A 325 15.72 13.37 -11.98
N ASN A 326 15.17 12.16 -11.78
CA ASN A 326 15.95 10.99 -11.40
C ASN A 326 16.17 9.97 -12.52
N ASP A 327 15.33 9.95 -13.56
CA ASP A 327 15.43 8.97 -14.64
C ASP A 327 15.62 9.70 -15.98
N PRO A 328 16.87 9.92 -16.44
CA PRO A 328 17.14 10.63 -17.70
C PRO A 328 16.54 9.90 -18.90
N ASP A 329 16.41 8.57 -18.82
CA ASP A 329 15.80 7.73 -19.85
C ASP A 329 14.27 7.68 -19.75
N PHE A 330 13.69 8.38 -18.76
CA PHE A 330 12.25 8.53 -18.66
C PHE A 330 11.77 9.17 -19.97
N PRO A 331 10.92 8.49 -20.77
CA PRO A 331 10.67 8.92 -22.15
C PRO A 331 10.05 10.32 -22.26
N TRP A 332 9.59 10.87 -21.14
CA TRP A 332 8.96 12.19 -21.02
C TRP A 332 9.96 13.31 -20.70
N ASN A 333 11.26 13.01 -20.57
CA ASN A 333 12.31 13.99 -20.27
C ASN A 333 12.76 14.81 -21.47
N HIS A 334 12.76 14.22 -22.66
CA HIS A 334 13.35 14.84 -23.84
C HIS A 334 12.31 15.62 -24.63
N ASP A 335 12.36 16.96 -24.53
CA ASP A 335 12.17 18.07 -25.51
C ASP A 335 11.33 17.92 -26.79
N THR A 336 10.61 16.81 -26.97
CA THR A 336 9.50 16.67 -27.90
C THR A 336 8.19 17.00 -27.19
N ILE A 337 8.26 17.92 -26.22
CA ILE A 337 7.14 18.82 -25.94
C ILE A 337 6.91 19.51 -27.28
N GLY A 338 5.99 18.98 -28.09
CA GLY A 338 5.43 19.74 -29.21
C GLY A 338 5.09 21.12 -28.69
N SER A 339 5.12 22.12 -29.56
CA SER A 339 4.82 23.54 -29.26
C SER A 339 3.64 23.81 -28.31
N ASP A 340 2.77 22.82 -28.09
CA ASP A 340 1.58 22.81 -27.24
C ASP A 340 1.86 22.80 -25.73
N GLY A 341 3.13 22.63 -25.30
CA GLY A 341 3.57 22.97 -23.94
C GLY A 341 3.04 22.08 -22.81
N GLU A 342 2.45 20.93 -23.12
CA GLU A 342 1.80 20.08 -22.13
C GLU A 342 2.81 19.30 -21.29
N ARG A 343 2.98 19.75 -20.03
CA ARG A 343 3.94 19.16 -19.09
C ARG A 343 3.39 17.99 -18.27
N PHE A 344 2.07 17.76 -18.28
CA PHE A 344 1.41 16.80 -17.40
C PHE A 344 0.50 15.84 -18.17
N ALA A 345 0.24 14.67 -17.59
CA ALA A 345 -0.74 13.73 -18.11
C ALA A 345 -2.12 14.41 -18.21
N PRO A 346 -2.78 14.40 -19.39
CA PRO A 346 -4.03 15.11 -19.59
C PRO A 346 -5.15 14.48 -18.75
N PHE A 347 -6.03 15.33 -18.20
CA PHE A 347 -7.12 14.87 -17.34
C PHE A 347 -8.46 15.50 -17.69
N HIS A 348 -9.14 14.91 -18.67
CA HIS A 348 -10.40 15.42 -19.18
C HIS A 348 -11.60 14.88 -18.38
N TYR A 349 -12.24 15.72 -17.57
CA TYR A 349 -13.38 15.38 -16.71
C TYR A 349 -14.57 14.76 -17.45
N PRO A 350 -14.99 15.23 -18.64
CA PRO A 350 -16.06 14.55 -19.39
C PRO A 350 -15.71 13.10 -19.75
N THR A 351 -14.44 12.81 -20.07
CA THR A 351 -14.00 11.43 -20.35
C THR A 351 -14.10 10.56 -19.10
N LEU A 352 -13.73 11.11 -17.94
CA LEU A 352 -13.87 10.40 -16.67
C LEU A 352 -15.35 10.12 -16.34
N ALA A 353 -16.21 11.11 -16.52
CA ALA A 353 -17.65 10.97 -16.27
C ALA A 353 -18.29 9.88 -17.13
N ALA A 354 -17.93 9.81 -18.41
CA ALA A 354 -18.39 8.73 -19.29
C ALA A 354 -17.97 7.33 -18.78
N ALA A 355 -16.81 7.20 -18.13
CA ALA A 355 -16.40 5.94 -17.49
C ALA A 355 -17.11 5.70 -16.15
N LEU A 356 -17.48 6.75 -15.41
CA LEU A 356 -18.26 6.64 -14.17
C LEU A 356 -19.69 6.15 -14.42
N GLU A 357 -20.32 6.53 -15.54
CA GLU A 357 -21.66 6.07 -15.95
C GLU A 357 -21.80 4.54 -15.96
N ARG A 358 -20.71 3.84 -16.29
CA ARG A 358 -20.66 2.38 -16.27
C ARG A 358 -20.89 1.78 -14.88
N HIS A 359 -20.55 2.53 -13.85
CA HIS A 359 -20.67 2.17 -12.44
C HIS A 359 -21.80 2.93 -11.75
N SER A 360 -22.77 3.46 -12.51
CA SER A 360 -23.91 4.23 -11.99
C SER A 360 -24.75 3.49 -10.96
N GLU A 361 -24.84 2.17 -11.07
CA GLU A 361 -25.58 1.31 -10.14
C GLU A 361 -24.73 0.80 -8.96
N THR A 362 -23.41 0.97 -8.98
CA THR A 362 -22.53 0.37 -7.96
C THR A 362 -21.69 1.38 -7.18
N LEU A 363 -21.45 2.58 -7.74
CA LEU A 363 -20.55 3.56 -7.15
C LEU A 363 -21.20 4.25 -5.95
N GLU A 364 -20.60 4.05 -4.78
CA GLU A 364 -21.03 4.58 -3.48
C GLU A 364 -20.21 5.81 -3.05
N GLU A 365 -18.91 5.81 -3.36
CA GLU A 365 -17.97 6.88 -2.97
C GLU A 365 -17.11 7.33 -4.16
N LEU A 366 -17.09 8.64 -4.43
CA LEU A 366 -16.27 9.25 -5.47
C LEU A 366 -15.43 10.38 -4.88
N HIS A 367 -14.12 10.16 -4.78
CA HIS A 367 -13.16 11.15 -4.33
C HIS A 367 -12.18 11.46 -5.47
N ILE A 368 -12.22 12.68 -5.98
CA ILE A 368 -11.23 13.22 -6.91
C ILE A 368 -10.58 14.41 -6.24
N TRP A 369 -9.26 14.44 -6.30
CA TRP A 369 -8.42 15.50 -5.80
C TRP A 369 -7.40 15.87 -6.87
N ASP A 370 -7.19 17.16 -7.10
CA ASP A 370 -6.24 17.64 -8.09
C ASP A 370 -5.39 18.77 -7.51
N ALA A 371 -4.15 18.44 -7.11
CA ALA A 371 -3.18 19.41 -6.61
C ALA A 371 -2.34 20.06 -7.72
N ILE A 372 -2.38 19.55 -8.96
CA ILE A 372 -1.48 20.02 -10.03
C ILE A 372 -1.79 21.47 -10.43
N GLY A 373 -3.08 21.86 -10.38
CA GLY A 373 -3.51 23.21 -10.73
C GLY A 373 -3.00 24.32 -9.78
N GLU A 374 -2.42 23.99 -8.63
CA GLU A 374 -2.02 24.97 -7.61
C GLU A 374 -0.60 25.51 -7.80
N LEU A 375 0.29 24.73 -8.41
CA LEU A 375 1.73 25.01 -8.42
C LEU A 375 2.20 25.86 -9.61
N ASP A 376 1.45 25.90 -10.72
CA ASP A 376 1.88 26.58 -11.96
C ASP A 376 1.17 27.93 -12.23
N VAL A 377 0.64 28.55 -11.16
CA VAL A 377 -0.17 29.79 -11.24
C VAL A 377 0.64 30.99 -11.74
N ASP A 378 1.96 30.99 -11.61
CA ASP A 378 2.80 32.11 -12.06
C ASP A 378 3.08 32.10 -13.57
N ARG A 379 2.70 31.06 -14.35
CA ARG A 379 3.09 30.97 -15.77
C ARG A 379 2.00 30.61 -16.80
N SER A 380 0.77 30.23 -16.43
CA SER A 380 -0.23 29.80 -17.44
C SER A 380 -1.71 30.02 -17.10
N VAL A 381 -2.05 31.23 -16.62
CA VAL A 381 -3.38 31.63 -16.15
C VAL A 381 -4.55 31.38 -17.14
N GLU A 382 -4.33 31.43 -18.46
CA GLU A 382 -5.46 31.35 -19.42
C GLU A 382 -5.67 29.98 -20.07
N LEU A 383 -4.74 29.03 -19.91
CA LEU A 383 -4.76 27.78 -20.69
C LEU A 383 -5.19 26.54 -19.92
N SER A 384 -5.32 26.58 -18.59
CA SER A 384 -5.47 25.36 -17.79
C SER A 384 -6.93 24.88 -17.66
N GLU A 385 -7.90 25.78 -17.50
CA GLU A 385 -9.26 25.37 -17.08
C GLU A 385 -10.12 24.79 -18.20
N SER A 386 -10.05 25.38 -19.40
CA SER A 386 -10.79 24.86 -20.56
C SER A 386 -10.32 23.46 -20.98
N ARG A 387 -9.09 23.06 -20.61
CA ARG A 387 -8.52 21.77 -21.00
C ARG A 387 -9.04 20.60 -20.18
N PHE A 388 -9.37 20.82 -18.91
CA PHE A 388 -9.92 19.76 -18.07
C PHE A 388 -11.40 19.51 -18.40
N GLY A 389 -12.11 20.53 -18.89
CA GLY A 389 -13.57 20.48 -19.07
C GLY A 389 -14.31 20.38 -17.74
N VAL A 390 -15.61 20.08 -17.79
CA VAL A 390 -16.45 19.95 -16.60
C VAL A 390 -17.10 18.58 -16.59
N ILE A 391 -17.22 17.97 -15.42
CA ILE A 391 -17.98 16.75 -15.21
C ILE A 391 -19.45 17.06 -15.56
N PRO A 392 -20.07 16.33 -16.52
CA PRO A 392 -21.50 16.45 -16.78
C PRO A 392 -22.34 16.07 -15.55
N SER A 393 -23.67 16.02 -15.71
CA SER A 393 -24.55 15.62 -14.60
C SER A 393 -24.14 14.26 -14.02
N LEU A 394 -24.04 14.18 -12.70
CA LEU A 394 -23.81 12.96 -11.92
C LEU A 394 -25.13 12.34 -11.40
N THR A 395 -26.27 12.83 -11.87
CA THR A 395 -27.61 12.36 -11.43
C THR A 395 -27.91 10.90 -11.73
N SER A 396 -27.20 10.32 -12.71
CA SER A 396 -27.24 8.88 -13.04
C SER A 396 -26.66 8.00 -11.93
N LEU A 397 -25.76 8.51 -11.09
CA LEU A 397 -25.07 7.78 -10.04
C LEU A 397 -25.97 7.59 -8.80
N SER A 398 -27.00 6.77 -8.96
CA SER A 398 -28.11 6.59 -8.00
C SER A 398 -27.72 6.08 -6.61
N HIS A 399 -26.55 5.46 -6.47
CA HIS A 399 -26.03 4.94 -5.20
C HIS A 399 -24.94 5.82 -4.58
N LEU A 400 -24.59 6.93 -5.22
CA LEU A 400 -23.51 7.78 -4.75
C LEU A 400 -23.93 8.50 -3.47
N SER A 401 -23.27 8.16 -2.36
CA SER A 401 -23.57 8.68 -1.02
C SER A 401 -22.51 9.67 -0.54
N SER A 402 -21.24 9.47 -0.94
CA SER A 402 -20.13 10.35 -0.60
C SER A 402 -19.44 10.90 -1.84
N LEU A 403 -19.33 12.23 -1.91
CA LEU A 403 -18.67 12.94 -3.00
C LEU A 403 -17.57 13.85 -2.47
N ARG A 404 -16.38 13.76 -3.05
CA ARG A 404 -15.30 14.73 -2.86
C ARG A 404 -14.72 15.14 -4.20
N LEU A 405 -14.80 16.42 -4.57
CA LEU A 405 -14.34 16.90 -5.89
C LEU A 405 -13.76 18.32 -5.82
N PRO A 406 -12.88 18.70 -6.76
CA PRO A 406 -12.61 20.12 -7.04
C PRO A 406 -13.89 20.79 -7.53
N LEU A 407 -14.22 21.97 -6.99
CA LEU A 407 -15.43 22.70 -7.41
C LEU A 407 -15.38 23.08 -8.90
N GLY A 408 -14.19 23.36 -9.43
CA GLY A 408 -13.98 23.61 -10.85
C GLY A 408 -14.28 22.41 -11.75
N ALA A 409 -14.32 21.19 -11.21
CA ALA A 409 -14.75 20.02 -11.96
C ALA A 409 -16.27 19.99 -12.17
N LEU A 410 -17.07 20.80 -11.48
CA LEU A 410 -18.54 20.80 -11.56
C LEU A 410 -19.12 22.10 -12.15
N VAL A 411 -18.36 23.20 -12.08
CA VAL A 411 -18.81 24.54 -12.49
C VAL A 411 -17.93 25.06 -13.62
N ASP A 412 -18.55 25.26 -14.79
CA ASP A 412 -17.89 25.88 -15.94
C ASP A 412 -17.91 27.41 -15.78
N PRO A 413 -16.75 28.09 -15.74
CA PRO A 413 -16.73 29.54 -15.70
C PRO A 413 -17.26 30.20 -16.98
N ALA A 414 -17.28 29.49 -18.10
CA ALA A 414 -17.73 30.01 -19.39
C ALA A 414 -19.24 29.93 -19.59
N GLU A 415 -19.97 29.11 -18.83
CA GLU A 415 -21.42 29.01 -18.92
C GLU A 415 -22.09 30.16 -18.12
N PRO A 416 -22.74 31.14 -18.78
CA PRO A 416 -23.39 32.26 -18.10
C PRO A 416 -24.71 31.85 -17.43
N CYS A 417 -25.19 30.64 -17.72
CA CYS A 417 -26.39 30.08 -17.14
C CYS A 417 -25.99 29.13 -16.03
N TYR A 418 -26.28 29.53 -14.80
CA TYR A 418 -26.17 28.70 -13.61
C TYR A 418 -27.12 27.50 -13.68
N SER A 419 -26.86 26.52 -14.55
CA SER A 419 -27.35 25.17 -14.30
C SER A 419 -26.96 24.86 -12.87
N THR A 420 -27.97 24.67 -12.00
CA THR A 420 -27.69 24.74 -10.57
C THR A 420 -26.69 23.62 -10.29
N LEU A 421 -25.59 23.91 -9.61
CA LEU A 421 -24.66 22.87 -9.15
C LEU A 421 -25.45 21.73 -8.44
N ALA A 422 -26.58 22.06 -7.81
CA ALA A 422 -27.54 21.13 -7.24
C ALA A 422 -28.17 20.16 -8.26
N GLU A 423 -28.61 20.63 -9.44
CA GLU A 423 -29.19 19.80 -10.52
C GLU A 423 -28.23 18.75 -11.08
N ARG A 424 -26.92 18.98 -10.96
CA ARG A 424 -25.89 18.06 -11.47
C ARG A 424 -25.49 16.99 -10.46
N LEU A 425 -25.99 17.05 -9.22
CA LEU A 425 -25.62 16.12 -8.16
C LEU A 425 -26.71 15.04 -7.97
N PRO A 426 -26.33 13.82 -7.60
CA PRO A 426 -27.31 12.75 -7.40
C PRO A 426 -28.15 12.99 -6.13
N PRO A 427 -29.46 12.67 -6.15
CA PRO A 427 -30.34 12.88 -5.00
C PRO A 427 -30.03 11.97 -3.79
N SER A 428 -29.27 10.90 -4.00
CA SER A 428 -28.80 9.95 -2.97
C SER A 428 -27.66 10.47 -2.10
N LEU A 429 -27.08 11.63 -2.45
CA LEU A 429 -25.87 12.12 -1.83
C LEU A 429 -26.12 12.57 -0.38
N THR A 430 -25.42 11.95 0.58
CA THR A 430 -25.53 12.27 2.01
C THR A 430 -24.39 13.14 2.51
N SER A 431 -23.21 13.02 1.90
CA SER A 431 -22.02 13.81 2.24
C SER A 431 -21.34 14.36 1.00
N ALA A 432 -21.15 15.67 0.94
CA ALA A 432 -20.47 16.35 -0.16
C ALA A 432 -19.32 17.21 0.36
N LYS A 433 -18.14 17.07 -0.24
CA LYS A 433 -16.92 17.78 0.13
C LYS A 433 -16.28 18.42 -1.10
N LEU A 434 -16.41 19.73 -1.25
CA LEU A 434 -15.91 20.44 -2.42
C LEU A 434 -14.64 21.23 -2.12
N TYR A 435 -13.69 21.19 -3.04
CA TYR A 435 -12.45 21.94 -2.93
C TYR A 435 -12.46 23.22 -3.78
N LEU A 436 -12.24 24.36 -3.13
CA LEU A 436 -12.15 25.68 -3.76
C LEU A 436 -10.68 26.11 -3.89
N GLY A 437 -10.12 25.91 -5.09
CA GLY A 437 -8.74 26.29 -5.45
C GLY A 437 -8.45 27.80 -5.50
N GLY A 438 -7.21 28.14 -5.85
CA GLY A 438 -6.63 29.49 -5.74
C GLY A 438 -7.05 30.54 -6.79
N ARG A 439 -7.08 31.81 -6.34
CA ARG A 439 -7.17 33.13 -7.03
C ARG A 439 -8.30 33.42 -8.03
N GLU A 440 -8.43 32.73 -9.16
CA GLU A 440 -9.12 33.32 -10.33
C GLU A 440 -10.59 32.94 -10.48
N ASN A 441 -11.06 31.94 -9.74
CA ASN A 441 -12.43 31.41 -9.94
C ASN A 441 -13.41 31.70 -8.81
N ARG A 442 -13.03 32.54 -7.84
CA ARG A 442 -13.91 32.83 -6.70
C ARG A 442 -15.12 33.66 -7.11
N THR A 443 -14.97 34.58 -8.06
CA THR A 443 -16.07 35.46 -8.49
C THR A 443 -17.20 34.69 -9.18
N ILE A 444 -16.89 33.60 -9.88
CA ILE A 444 -17.88 32.80 -10.61
C ILE A 444 -18.37 31.61 -9.78
N ARG A 445 -17.48 30.95 -9.04
CA ARG A 445 -17.83 29.72 -8.30
C ARG A 445 -18.55 29.97 -6.98
N ILE A 446 -18.38 31.13 -6.34
CA ILE A 446 -19.11 31.47 -5.10
C ILE A 446 -20.62 31.63 -5.38
N PRO A 447 -21.07 32.38 -6.41
CA PRO A 447 -22.48 32.41 -6.80
C PRO A 447 -23.08 31.02 -7.07
N ALA A 448 -22.32 30.12 -7.70
CA ALA A 448 -22.77 28.74 -7.91
C ALA A 448 -22.97 27.96 -6.59
N LEU A 449 -22.14 28.22 -5.58
CA LEU A 449 -22.31 27.65 -4.23
C LEU A 449 -23.51 28.26 -3.48
N GLU A 450 -23.74 29.57 -3.60
CA GLU A 450 -24.92 30.24 -3.02
C GLU A 450 -26.20 29.67 -3.64
N GLN A 451 -26.22 29.50 -4.96
CA GLN A 451 -27.33 28.89 -5.66
C GLN A 451 -27.51 27.41 -5.30
N PHE A 452 -26.43 26.64 -5.15
CA PHE A 452 -26.49 25.27 -4.63
C PHE A 452 -27.15 25.24 -3.25
N ALA A 453 -26.70 26.09 -2.31
CA ALA A 453 -27.26 26.15 -0.97
C ALA A 453 -28.76 26.45 -0.97
N ALA A 454 -29.20 27.38 -1.82
CA ALA A 454 -30.62 27.75 -1.96
C ALA A 454 -31.49 26.62 -2.55
N ASN A 455 -30.92 25.71 -3.36
CA ASN A 455 -31.67 24.67 -4.07
C ASN A 455 -31.36 23.24 -3.58
N ALA A 456 -30.49 23.07 -2.59
CA ALA A 456 -30.02 21.76 -2.13
C ALA A 456 -31.17 20.85 -1.69
N ALA A 457 -32.16 21.35 -0.95
CA ALA A 457 -33.29 20.55 -0.50
C ALA A 457 -34.18 20.03 -1.63
N ALA A 458 -34.25 20.74 -2.77
CA ALA A 458 -35.07 20.33 -3.90
C ALA A 458 -34.40 19.22 -4.73
N TYR A 459 -33.09 19.31 -4.96
CA TYR A 459 -32.37 18.41 -5.87
C TYR A 459 -31.54 17.34 -5.15
N VAL A 460 -31.04 17.63 -3.95
CA VAL A 460 -30.22 16.73 -3.13
C VAL A 460 -30.82 16.58 -1.74
N PRO A 461 -32.06 16.05 -1.63
CA PRO A 461 -32.82 16.03 -0.39
C PRO A 461 -32.18 15.18 0.72
N SER A 462 -31.28 14.26 0.37
CA SER A 462 -30.61 13.36 1.32
C SER A 462 -29.34 13.96 1.94
N LEU A 463 -28.96 15.18 1.57
CA LEU A 463 -27.69 15.77 1.98
C LEU A 463 -27.71 16.10 3.48
N GLU A 464 -26.83 15.49 4.25
CA GLU A 464 -26.69 15.71 5.70
C GLU A 464 -25.48 16.59 6.02
N CYS A 465 -24.41 16.48 5.24
CA CYS A 465 -23.14 17.15 5.50
C CYS A 465 -22.54 17.77 4.25
N PHE A 466 -22.27 19.08 4.30
CA PHE A 466 -21.56 19.81 3.26
C PHE A 466 -20.26 20.40 3.82
N VAL A 467 -19.13 20.00 3.24
CA VAL A 467 -17.80 20.48 3.64
C VAL A 467 -17.18 21.27 2.50
N LEU A 468 -16.89 22.54 2.72
CA LEU A 468 -16.13 23.35 1.76
C LEU A 468 -14.68 23.42 2.23
N GLU A 469 -13.78 22.79 1.46
CA GLU A 469 -12.34 22.94 1.64
C GLU A 469 -11.83 24.18 0.92
N VAL A 470 -11.16 25.06 1.65
CA VAL A 470 -10.61 26.31 1.11
C VAL A 470 -9.12 26.44 1.43
N ASP A 471 -8.33 27.04 0.55
CA ASP A 471 -6.94 27.39 0.90
C ASP A 471 -6.92 28.55 1.92
N TYR A 472 -6.54 28.26 3.18
CA TYR A 472 -6.58 29.22 4.30
C TYR A 472 -5.66 30.42 4.08
N SER A 473 -4.49 30.18 3.48
CA SER A 473 -3.47 31.22 3.26
C SER A 473 -4.01 32.41 2.47
N ARG A 474 -5.09 32.17 1.70
CA ARG A 474 -5.73 33.14 0.81
C ARG A 474 -7.14 33.57 1.25
N VAL A 475 -7.86 32.78 2.06
CA VAL A 475 -9.23 33.14 2.53
C VAL A 475 -9.19 34.12 3.70
N ALA A 476 -8.27 33.94 4.65
CA ALA A 476 -8.18 34.81 5.83
C ALA A 476 -7.98 36.30 5.49
N LYS A 477 -7.38 36.59 4.34
CA LYS A 477 -7.10 37.97 3.88
C LYS A 477 -8.33 38.73 3.37
N ARG A 478 -9.44 38.08 3.04
CA ARG A 478 -10.59 38.73 2.37
C ARG A 478 -11.90 38.75 3.17
N GLY A 479 -11.94 38.16 4.36
CA GLY A 479 -13.11 38.25 5.25
C GLY A 479 -14.42 37.77 4.60
N TYR A 480 -14.36 36.74 3.74
CA TYR A 480 -15.57 36.23 3.09
C TYR A 480 -16.58 35.75 4.12
N VAL A 481 -17.80 36.26 3.98
CA VAL A 481 -18.94 35.91 4.83
C VAL A 481 -19.61 34.68 4.19
N TRP A 482 -19.45 33.53 4.83
CA TRP A 482 -20.03 32.26 4.37
C TRP A 482 -21.51 32.10 4.76
N ASP A 483 -22.10 33.10 5.40
CA ASP A 483 -23.46 33.03 5.95
C ASP A 483 -24.52 32.84 4.87
N ARG A 484 -24.32 33.42 3.67
CA ARG A 484 -25.19 33.21 2.50
C ARG A 484 -25.28 31.76 2.02
N ILE A 485 -24.27 30.95 2.30
CA ILE A 485 -24.26 29.51 2.00
C ILE A 485 -24.72 28.72 3.24
N ARG A 486 -24.31 29.17 4.44
CA ARG A 486 -24.61 28.50 5.71
C ARG A 486 -26.10 28.53 6.04
N GLU A 487 -26.75 29.69 5.97
CA GLU A 487 -28.14 29.88 6.40
C GLU A 487 -29.09 28.96 5.61
N PRO A 488 -29.09 28.94 4.25
CA PRO A 488 -29.97 28.05 3.50
C PRO A 488 -29.71 26.56 3.73
N LEU A 489 -28.45 26.17 3.94
CA LEU A 489 -28.11 24.78 4.25
C LEU A 489 -28.60 24.38 5.65
N GLN A 490 -28.45 25.25 6.64
CA GLN A 490 -28.91 25.00 8.02
C GLN A 490 -30.44 24.96 8.12
N GLU A 491 -31.16 25.79 7.38
CA GLU A 491 -32.63 25.75 7.27
C GLU A 491 -33.13 24.37 6.79
N ASN A 492 -32.30 23.68 6.00
CA ASN A 492 -32.55 22.34 5.48
C ASN A 492 -31.89 21.22 6.31
N ASN A 493 -31.46 21.51 7.55
CA ASN A 493 -30.76 20.58 8.45
C ASN A 493 -29.42 20.03 7.92
N VAL A 494 -28.80 20.69 6.94
CA VAL A 494 -27.50 20.29 6.40
C VAL A 494 -26.39 20.90 7.24
N ARG A 495 -25.51 20.06 7.79
CA ARG A 495 -24.33 20.52 8.53
C ARG A 495 -23.30 21.10 7.56
N PHE A 496 -23.14 22.42 7.58
CA PHE A 496 -22.13 23.13 6.80
C PHE A 496 -20.84 23.38 7.58
N LEU A 497 -19.71 22.90 7.04
CA LEU A 497 -18.38 23.10 7.61
C LEU A 497 -17.45 23.74 6.57
N VAL A 498 -16.74 24.79 6.98
CA VAL A 498 -15.64 25.35 6.18
C VAL A 498 -14.34 24.87 6.81
N GLN A 499 -13.64 23.98 6.12
CA GLN A 499 -12.34 23.50 6.52
C GLN A 499 -11.31 24.23 5.68
N GLY A 500 -10.41 24.97 6.28
CA GLY A 500 -9.30 25.47 5.49
C GLY A 500 -8.13 24.50 5.52
N ARG A 501 -7.43 24.48 4.40
CA ARG A 501 -6.23 23.68 4.20
C ARG A 501 -5.08 24.46 4.80
N ILE A 502 -4.54 23.92 5.88
CA ILE A 502 -3.15 24.19 6.22
C ILE A 502 -2.39 23.28 5.29
N GLU A 503 -1.87 23.81 4.18
CA GLU A 503 -0.80 23.12 3.48
C GLU A 503 0.23 22.82 4.55
N LYS A 504 0.42 21.54 4.88
CA LYS A 504 1.65 21.18 5.58
C LYS A 504 2.72 21.72 4.65
N PRO A 505 3.52 22.73 5.07
CA PRO A 505 4.63 23.17 4.24
C PRO A 505 5.32 21.88 3.85
N CYS A 506 5.44 21.64 2.55
CA CYS A 506 6.12 20.46 2.05
C CYS A 506 7.50 20.59 2.67
N SER A 507 7.71 19.90 3.79
CA SER A 507 8.99 19.90 4.46
C SER A 507 9.80 19.10 3.48
N THR A 508 10.46 19.82 2.58
CA THR A 508 11.79 19.49 2.17
C THR A 508 12.57 19.37 3.47
N GLU A 509 12.38 18.25 4.17
CA GLU A 509 13.46 17.53 4.82
C GLU A 509 14.41 17.19 3.67
N SER A 510 15.06 18.24 3.17
CA SER A 510 16.41 18.17 2.69
C SER A 510 17.10 17.50 3.85
N ASP A 511 17.41 16.23 3.69
CA ASP A 511 18.56 15.61 4.33
C ASP A 511 19.79 16.43 3.92
N SER A 512 19.87 17.68 4.38
CA SER A 512 21.06 18.50 4.30
C SER A 512 22.03 17.85 5.25
N ASP A 513 22.90 17.03 4.68
CA ASP A 513 24.31 16.96 5.00
C ASP A 513 24.58 17.01 6.50
N PHE A 514 24.43 15.84 7.12
CA PHE A 514 25.22 15.51 8.30
C PHE A 514 26.66 15.24 7.83
N ASP A 515 27.31 16.25 7.26
CA ASP A 515 28.77 16.35 7.20
C ASP A 515 29.23 16.63 8.63
N SER A 516 29.30 15.54 9.40
CA SER A 516 30.12 15.49 10.60
C SER A 516 31.56 15.36 10.14
N ASP A 517 32.20 16.49 9.89
CA ASP A 517 33.65 16.63 10.03
C ASP A 517 34.05 16.05 11.39
N SER A 518 34.54 14.80 11.37
CA SER A 518 35.33 14.26 12.47
C SER A 518 36.72 14.02 11.93
N ASP A 519 37.58 15.02 12.16
CA ASP A 519 39.02 14.84 12.26
C ASP A 519 39.29 13.62 13.15
N SER A 520 39.82 12.56 12.56
CA SER A 520 40.49 11.49 13.29
C SER A 520 41.74 11.12 12.53
N ASP A 521 42.77 11.90 12.83
CA ASP A 521 44.15 11.45 12.81
C ASP A 521 44.25 10.10 13.51
N SER A 522 44.54 9.06 12.75
CA SER A 522 45.14 7.85 13.29
C SER A 522 46.14 7.30 12.29
N ASP A 523 47.38 7.71 12.50
CA ASP A 523 48.59 6.95 12.22
C ASP A 523 48.38 5.48 12.59
N PHE A 524 48.39 4.57 11.62
CA PHE A 524 48.77 3.18 11.88
C PHE A 524 49.61 2.60 10.75
N GLY A 525 50.85 2.33 11.17
CA GLY A 525 51.92 1.58 10.52
C GLY A 525 51.51 0.51 9.51
N SER A 526 52.16 0.62 8.35
CA SER A 526 52.39 -0.46 7.42
C SER A 526 53.26 -1.55 8.05
N GLU A 527 52.73 -2.76 8.18
CA GLU A 527 53.55 -3.96 8.13
C GLU A 527 52.96 -4.91 7.09
N ASN A 528 53.74 -5.07 6.02
CA ASN A 528 53.63 -6.12 5.03
C ASN A 528 53.64 -7.47 5.76
N ASP A 529 52.76 -8.38 5.36
CA ASP A 529 53.18 -9.75 5.17
C ASP A 529 52.43 -10.39 4.01
N SER A 530 53.25 -10.81 3.06
CA SER A 530 52.91 -11.48 1.82
C SER A 530 52.81 -12.97 2.10
N GLU A 531 51.67 -13.59 1.86
CA GLU A 531 51.62 -15.02 1.57
C GLU A 531 50.81 -15.26 0.31
N SER A 532 51.50 -15.87 -0.64
CA SER A 532 51.07 -16.19 -1.99
C SER A 532 50.65 -17.66 -2.00
N GLU A 533 49.49 -17.97 -2.57
CA GLU A 533 49.22 -19.33 -3.06
C GLU A 533 48.72 -19.25 -4.51
N PRO A 534 49.22 -20.12 -5.41
CA PRO A 534 48.84 -20.12 -6.81
C PRO A 534 47.72 -21.13 -7.07
N GLU A 535 46.58 -20.67 -7.58
CA GLU A 535 45.64 -21.54 -8.28
C GLU A 535 45.90 -21.48 -9.78
N SER A 536 46.11 -22.67 -10.34
CA SER A 536 46.42 -22.95 -11.73
C SER A 536 45.12 -23.35 -12.42
N GLU A 537 44.72 -22.59 -13.44
CA GLU A 537 43.71 -23.01 -14.41
C GLU A 537 44.40 -23.58 -15.67
N PRO A 538 43.88 -24.67 -16.25
CA PRO A 538 44.36 -25.18 -17.52
C PRO A 538 43.71 -24.44 -18.70
N GLU A 539 44.54 -24.05 -19.65
CA GLU A 539 44.16 -23.59 -20.98
C GLU A 539 43.50 -24.73 -21.78
N GLU A 540 42.25 -24.55 -22.20
CA GLU A 540 41.70 -25.27 -23.35
C GLU A 540 41.64 -24.32 -24.54
N SER A 541 42.46 -24.66 -25.52
CA SER A 541 42.50 -24.07 -26.85
C SER A 541 41.53 -24.81 -27.75
N GLU A 542 40.54 -24.11 -28.31
CA GLU A 542 39.92 -24.54 -29.56
C GLU A 542 39.81 -23.36 -30.52
N SER A 543 40.61 -23.48 -31.56
CA SER A 543 40.60 -22.69 -32.78
C SER A 543 39.40 -23.11 -33.61
N GLN A 544 38.66 -22.16 -34.20
CA GLN A 544 38.10 -22.41 -35.52
C GLN A 544 37.87 -21.12 -36.30
N SER A 545 38.33 -21.22 -37.53
CA SER A 545 38.66 -20.17 -38.47
C SER A 545 37.47 -19.69 -39.28
N GLU A 546 37.64 -18.48 -39.78
CA GLU A 546 36.92 -17.71 -40.77
C GLU A 546 36.38 -18.48 -42.00
N GLU A 547 35.11 -18.20 -42.31
CA GLU A 547 34.60 -17.46 -43.48
C GLU A 547 35.18 -17.65 -44.91
N ILE A 548 34.21 -17.71 -45.85
CA ILE A 548 34.24 -17.49 -47.33
C ILE A 548 34.57 -18.69 -48.23
#